data_AF-A0A0H3BX56-F1
#
_entry.id   AF-A0A0H3BX56-F1
#
_cell.length_a   1.000
_cell.length_b   1.000
_cell.length_c   1.000
_cell.angle_alpha   90.00
_cell.angle_beta   90.00
_cell.angle_gamma   90.00
#
_symmetry.space_group_name_H-M   'P 1'
#
loop_
_entity.id
_entity.type
_entity.pdbx_description
1 polymer ?
#
loop_
_entity_poly.entity_id
_entity_poly.type
_entity_poly.pdbx_seq_one_letter_code
_entity_poly.pdbx_strand_id
1 'polypeptide(L)'
;MKILDIIFNLSDRKMIFLENVEKLGGYIVPFTLIILSVAYNFRHPYPIWAAVLGGISLIVIFIYFILIVYLYLRYRYLVWKKNTRN
;
A
#
# COMPACT_ATOMS: atom_id res chain seq x y z
N MET A 1 10.58 -16.87 -15.51
CA MET A 1 9.50 -16.40 -14.62
C MET A 1 8.23 -16.07 -15.41
N LYS A 2 7.57 -17.06 -16.03
CA LYS A 2 6.43 -16.81 -16.94
C LYS A 2 5.22 -16.12 -16.26
N ILE A 3 4.99 -16.42 -14.98
CA ILE A 3 3.89 -15.84 -14.20
C ILE A 3 4.10 -14.35 -13.89
N LEU A 4 5.34 -13.95 -13.58
CA LEU A 4 5.65 -12.54 -13.30
C LEU A 4 5.57 -11.69 -14.58
N ASP A 5 5.93 -12.24 -15.75
CA ASP A 5 5.73 -11.57 -17.03
C ASP A 5 4.24 -11.31 -17.31
N ILE A 6 3.35 -12.26 -17.01
CA ILE A 6 1.90 -12.09 -17.19
C ILE A 6 1.34 -11.06 -16.20
N ILE A 7 1.78 -11.12 -14.94
CA ILE A 7 1.30 -10.23 -13.87
C ILE A 7 1.81 -8.79 -14.05
N PHE A 8 3.06 -8.62 -14.51
CA PHE A 8 3.68 -7.30 -14.70
C PHE A 8 3.58 -6.76 -16.12
N ASN A 9 2.84 -7.42 -17.02
CA ASN A 9 2.42 -6.82 -18.31
C ASN A 9 1.35 -5.74 -18.09
N LEU A 10 1.65 -4.77 -17.22
CA LEU A 10 0.82 -3.60 -16.99
C LEU A 10 1.13 -2.56 -18.07
N SER A 11 0.08 -2.08 -18.73
CA SER A 11 0.13 -0.87 -19.56
C SER A 11 0.75 0.30 -18.78
N ASP A 12 1.55 1.13 -19.46
CA ASP A 12 2.19 2.34 -18.90
C ASP A 12 1.22 3.24 -18.14
N ARG A 13 -0.06 3.26 -18.55
CA ARG A 13 -1.11 4.04 -17.88
C ARG A 13 -1.41 3.55 -16.45
N LYS A 14 -1.36 2.24 -16.21
CA LYS A 14 -1.50 1.66 -14.87
C LYS A 14 -0.23 1.89 -14.04
N MET A 15 0.92 2.00 -14.70
CA MET A 15 2.21 2.29 -14.07
C MET A 15 2.24 3.70 -13.47
N ILE A 16 1.76 4.70 -14.22
CA ILE A 16 1.62 6.09 -13.75
C ILE A 16 0.64 6.18 -12.57
N PHE A 17 -0.46 5.42 -12.64
CA PHE A 17 -1.44 5.36 -11.54
C PHE A 17 -0.80 4.81 -10.24
N LEU A 18 -0.06 3.71 -10.33
CA LEU A 18 0.65 3.13 -9.19
C LEU A 18 1.69 4.07 -8.58
N GLU A 19 2.43 4.82 -9.41
CA GLU A 19 3.41 5.80 -8.92
C GLU A 19 2.73 6.98 -8.19
N ASN A 20 1.58 7.42 -8.68
CA ASN A 20 0.77 8.42 -7.98
C ASN A 20 0.21 7.89 -6.65
N VAL A 21 -0.22 6.62 -6.61
CA VAL A 21 -0.69 5.97 -5.39
C VAL A 21 0.45 5.80 -4.36
N GLU A 22 1.67 5.49 -4.80
CA GLU A 22 2.86 5.44 -3.96
C GLU A 22 3.17 6.81 -3.34
N LYS A 23 3.16 7.87 -4.16
CA LYS A 23 3.36 9.26 -3.69
C LYS A 23 2.29 9.69 -2.69
N LEU A 24 1.02 9.37 -2.95
CA LEU A 24 -0.08 9.61 -2.01
C LEU A 24 0.09 8.79 -0.72
N GLY A 25 0.68 7.60 -0.82
CA GLY A 25 1.01 6.75 0.32
C GLY A 25 1.97 7.31 1.33
N GLY A 26 2.97 8.08 0.88
CA GLY A 26 3.87 8.78 1.78
C GLY A 26 3.14 9.70 2.76
N TYR A 27 2.00 10.28 2.36
CA TYR A 27 1.21 11.21 3.18
C TYR A 27 0.07 10.53 3.95
N ILE A 28 -0.53 9.47 3.38
CA ILE A 28 -1.67 8.78 4.00
C ILE A 28 -1.23 7.87 5.16
N VAL A 29 -0.03 7.30 5.11
CA VAL A 29 0.52 6.45 6.18
C VAL A 29 0.66 7.21 7.52
N PRO A 30 1.33 8.38 7.60
CA PRO A 30 1.37 9.13 8.86
C PRO A 30 -0.03 9.58 9.31
N PHE A 31 -0.91 9.93 8.37
CA PHE A 31 -2.28 10.34 8.69
C PHE A 31 -3.13 9.19 9.28
N THR A 32 -3.01 7.97 8.75
CA THR A 32 -3.70 6.79 9.28
C THR A 32 -3.20 6.37 10.66
N LEU A 33 -1.90 6.55 10.94
CA LEU A 33 -1.34 6.35 12.28
C LEU A 33 -1.85 7.39 13.28
N ILE A 34 -2.01 8.65 12.86
CA ILE A 34 -2.63 9.70 13.70
C ILE A 34 -4.08 9.34 14.00
N ILE A 35 -4.86 8.93 13.01
CA ILE A 35 -6.26 8.49 13.21
C ILE A 35 -6.32 7.28 14.15
N LEU A 36 -5.39 6.33 14.02
CA LEU A 36 -5.33 5.17 14.91
C LEU A 36 -5.03 5.57 16.37
N SER A 37 -4.13 6.54 16.56
CA SER A 37 -3.82 7.11 17.88
C SER A 37 -5.03 7.85 18.49
N VAL A 38 -5.76 8.61 17.68
CA VAL A 38 -7.03 9.23 18.08
C VAL A 38 -8.05 8.15 18.46
N ALA A 39 -8.25 7.14 17.62
CA ALA A 39 -9.16 6.04 17.91
C ALA A 39 -8.83 5.35 19.26
N TYR A 40 -7.54 5.15 19.56
CA TYR A 40 -7.10 4.56 20.82
C TYR A 40 -7.46 5.44 22.04
N ASN A 41 -7.26 6.75 21.95
CA ASN A 41 -7.62 7.69 23.03
C ASN A 41 -9.14 7.79 23.26
N PHE A 42 -9.93 7.68 22.18
CA PHE A 42 -11.39 7.75 22.25
C PHE A 42 -12.06 6.43 22.64
N ARG A 43 -11.28 5.36 22.89
CA ARG A 43 -11.78 4.01 23.22
C ARG A 43 -12.67 3.98 24.46
N HIS A 44 -12.34 4.75 25.50
CA HIS A 44 -13.12 4.82 26.73
C HIS A 44 -14.38 5.68 26.63
N PRO A 45 -14.32 6.94 26.15
CA PRO A 45 -15.51 7.78 26.11
C PRO A 45 -16.49 7.40 25.00
N TYR A 46 -16.01 6.84 23.87
CA TYR A 46 -16.82 6.57 22.68
C TYR A 46 -16.39 5.28 21.96
N PRO A 47 -16.68 4.10 22.54
CA PRO A 47 -16.15 2.82 22.06
C PRO A 47 -16.59 2.45 20.63
N ILE A 48 -17.81 2.81 20.22
CA ILE A 48 -18.33 2.54 18.87
C ILE A 48 -17.55 3.35 17.82
N TRP A 49 -17.32 4.64 18.09
CA TRP A 49 -16.57 5.52 17.18
C TRP A 49 -15.09 5.13 17.09
N ALA A 50 -14.49 4.74 18.22
CA ALA A 50 -13.14 4.19 18.25
C ALA A 50 -13.00 2.91 17.41
N ALA A 51 -14.00 2.02 17.46
CA ALA A 51 -14.00 0.80 16.64
C ALA A 51 -14.11 1.11 15.14
N VAL A 52 -14.97 2.06 14.75
CA VAL A 52 -15.11 2.49 13.35
C VAL A 52 -13.82 3.12 12.82
N LEU A 53 -13.24 4.07 13.55
CA LEU A 53 -11.98 4.72 13.17
C LEU A 53 -10.80 3.74 13.13
N GLY A 54 -10.71 2.86 14.14
CA GLY A 54 -9.70 1.81 14.17
C GLY A 54 -9.85 0.84 13.00
N GLY A 55 -11.07 0.42 12.67
CA GLY A 55 -11.36 -0.45 11.53
C GLY A 55 -10.98 0.19 10.20
N ILE A 56 -11.31 1.47 9.98
CA ILE A 56 -10.93 2.21 8.77
C ILE A 56 -9.40 2.27 8.65
N SER A 57 -8.70 2.64 9.72
CA SER A 57 -7.23 2.67 9.71
C SER A 57 -6.63 1.30 9.37
N LEU A 58 -7.19 0.22 9.90
CA LEU A 58 -6.71 -1.14 9.67
C LEU A 58 -6.88 -1.57 8.20
N ILE A 59 -8.01 -1.23 7.57
CA ILE A 59 -8.25 -1.46 6.14
C ILE A 59 -7.22 -0.70 5.30
N VAL A 60 -6.95 0.57 5.61
CA VAL A 60 -5.99 1.36 4.84
C VAL A 60 -4.57 0.80 5.00
N ILE A 61 -4.17 0.42 6.21
CA ILE A 61 -2.87 -0.24 6.47
C ILE A 61 -2.75 -1.53 5.64
N PHE A 62 -3.80 -2.33 5.57
CA PHE A 62 -3.80 -3.58 4.81
C PHE A 62 -3.64 -3.35 3.30
N ILE A 63 -4.32 -2.35 2.75
CA ILE A 63 -4.16 -1.95 1.34
C ILE A 63 -2.71 -1.52 1.06
N TYR A 64 -2.10 -0.76 1.97
CA TYR A 64 -0.70 -0.36 1.85
C TYR A 64 0.25 -1.55 1.87
N PHE A 65 0.00 -2.53 2.73
CA PHE A 65 0.82 -3.73 2.79
C PHE A 65 0.83 -4.47 1.45
N ILE A 66 -0.34 -4.63 0.82
CA ILE A 66 -0.46 -5.22 -0.51
C ILE A 66 0.32 -4.40 -1.56
N LEU A 67 0.20 -3.07 -1.52
CA LEU A 67 0.89 -2.17 -2.43
C LEU A 67 2.42 -2.30 -2.32
N ILE A 68 2.96 -2.34 -1.09
CA ILE A 68 4.39 -2.48 -0.83
C ILE A 68 4.90 -3.83 -1.34
N VAL A 69 4.17 -4.92 -1.06
CA VAL A 69 4.52 -6.26 -1.55
C VAL A 69 4.54 -6.29 -3.08
N TYR A 70 3.54 -5.66 -3.71
CA TYR A 70 3.49 -5.53 -5.17
C TYR A 70 4.69 -4.76 -5.73
N LEU A 71 5.02 -3.59 -5.16
CA LEU A 71 6.17 -2.78 -5.58
C LEU A 71 7.49 -3.53 -5.38
N TYR A 72 7.64 -4.26 -4.27
CA TYR A 72 8.82 -5.07 -3.99
C TYR A 72 9.01 -6.19 -5.02
N LEU A 73 7.95 -6.96 -5.30
CA LEU A 73 7.98 -8.02 -6.31
C LEU A 73 8.31 -7.45 -7.69
N ARG A 74 7.77 -6.27 -8.01
CA ARG A 74 8.04 -5.56 -9.27
C ARG A 74 9.49 -5.13 -9.39
N TYR A 75 10.05 -4.52 -8.33
CA TYR A 75 11.45 -4.13 -8.29
C TYR A 75 12.36 -5.33 -8.52
N ARG A 76 12.11 -6.45 -7.81
CA ARG A 76 12.85 -7.71 -8.02
C ARG A 76 12.76 -8.23 -9.45
N TYR A 77 11.58 -8.18 -10.06
CA TYR A 77 11.39 -8.57 -11.46
C TYR A 77 12.16 -7.67 -12.42
N LEU A 78 12.13 -6.35 -12.25
CA LEU A 78 12.88 -5.40 -13.09
C LEU A 78 14.40 -5.60 -12.97
N VAL A 79 14.91 -5.80 -11.76
CA VAL A 79 16.33 -6.11 -11.52
C VAL A 79 16.74 -7.42 -12.19
N TRP A 80 15.92 -8.47 -12.04
CA TRP A 80 16.17 -9.77 -12.68
C TRP A 80 16.20 -9.65 -14.21
N LYS A 81 15.22 -8.94 -14.79
CA LYS A 81 15.13 -8.70 -16.24
C LYS A 81 16.32 -7.91 -16.79
N LYS A 82 16.83 -6.93 -16.02
CA LYS A 82 18.04 -6.18 -16.37
C LYS A 82 19.28 -7.11 -16.39
N ASN A 83 19.43 -7.97 -15.39
CA ASN A 83 20.55 -8.91 -15.32
C ASN A 83 20.53 -10.02 -16.39
N THR A 84 19.37 -10.33 -16.99
CA THR A 84 19.25 -11.35 -18.06
C THR A 84 19.40 -10.77 -19.47
N ARG A 85 19.48 -9.45 -19.62
CA ARG A 85 19.68 -8.75 -20.90
C ARG A 85 21.13 -8.34 -21.16
N ASN A 86 22.00 -8.41 -20.15
CA ASN A 86 23.47 -8.35 -20.30
C ASN A 86 24.02 -9.76 -20.43
#